data_AF-A0A2V9X813-F1
#
_entry.id   AF-A0A2V9X813-F1
#
_cell.length_a   1.000
_cell.length_b   1.000
_cell.length_c   1.000
_cell.angle_alpha   90.00
_cell.angle_beta   90.00
_cell.angle_gamma   90.00
#
_symmetry.space_group_name_H-M   'P 1'
#
loop_
_entity.id
_entity.type
_entity.pdbx_description
1 polymer ?
#
loop_
_entity_poly.entity_id
_entity_poly.type
_entity_poly.pdbx_seq_one_letter_code
_entity_poly.pdbx_strand_id
1 'polypeptide(L)'
;AMPFDDRSFDVIYSRGVLHHTFSTEKAFECVAPLCRSGGTVYLWVYGMGSIAETAFRRVMYAVERVFRPTLSAAPNWLGAKLFLGAMGVGYVMFNGARRMVNPAIQQLTLARGIHAARDRFTPKYAHRHESSEVTAWFRRLGFDRI
;
A
#
# COMPACT_ATOMS: atom_id res chain seq x y z
N ALA A 1 3.22 9.05 -21.01
CA ALA A 1 4.62 8.77 -20.63
C ALA A 1 5.02 9.66 -19.46
N MET A 2 6.02 9.27 -18.67
CA MET A 2 6.59 10.12 -17.61
C MET A 2 7.40 11.26 -18.23
N PRO A 3 7.46 12.46 -17.62
CA PRO A 3 8.17 13.62 -18.18
C PRO A 3 9.68 13.59 -17.85
N PHE A 4 10.31 12.43 -17.98
CA PHE A 4 11.73 12.23 -17.70
C PHE A 4 12.34 11.34 -18.79
N ASP A 5 13.60 11.59 -19.12
CA ASP A 5 14.35 10.72 -20.01
C ASP A 5 14.72 9.41 -19.30
N ASP A 6 14.93 8.36 -20.08
CA ASP A 6 15.48 7.11 -19.57
C ASP A 6 16.80 7.35 -18.85
N ARG A 7 17.09 6.55 -17.82
CA ARG A 7 18.34 6.59 -17.05
C ARG A 7 18.64 7.93 -16.36
N SER A 8 17.61 8.70 -16.02
CA SER A 8 17.73 9.99 -15.33
C SER A 8 18.04 9.89 -13.82
N PHE A 9 17.75 8.75 -13.17
CA PHE A 9 17.84 8.63 -11.72
C PHE A 9 18.84 7.58 -11.24
N ASP A 10 19.61 7.93 -10.20
CA ASP A 10 20.43 7.00 -9.42
C ASP A 10 19.61 6.00 -8.61
N VAL A 11 18.51 6.49 -8.02
CA VAL A 11 17.68 5.74 -7.09
C VAL A 11 16.21 5.98 -7.41
N ILE A 12 15.45 4.89 -7.53
CA ILE A 12 13.99 4.92 -7.57
C ILE A 12 13.46 4.29 -6.29
N TYR A 13 12.61 5.01 -5.57
CA TYR A 13 12.04 4.56 -4.31
C TYR A 13 10.52 4.58 -4.36
N SER A 14 9.87 3.44 -4.12
CA SER A 14 8.44 3.34 -3.93
C SER A 14 8.11 2.38 -2.79
N ARG A 15 7.50 2.91 -1.72
CA ARG A 15 7.02 2.12 -0.59
C ARG A 15 5.52 2.30 -0.42
N GLY A 16 4.77 1.24 -0.74
CA GLY A 16 3.33 1.24 -0.55
C GLY A 16 2.59 2.17 -1.51
N VAL A 17 3.19 2.55 -2.64
CA VAL A 17 2.58 3.50 -3.59
C VAL A 17 2.14 2.81 -4.87
N LEU A 18 3.06 2.18 -5.62
CA LEU A 18 2.73 1.63 -6.94
C LEU A 18 1.62 0.56 -6.94
N HIS A 19 1.38 -0.09 -5.80
CA HIS A 19 0.30 -1.07 -5.66
C HIS A 19 -1.12 -0.47 -5.70
N HIS A 20 -1.24 0.87 -5.65
CA HIS A 20 -2.51 1.59 -5.81
C HIS A 20 -2.79 2.06 -7.24
N THR A 21 -1.94 1.71 -8.19
CA THR A 21 -2.14 2.02 -9.62
C THR A 21 -3.03 0.99 -10.31
N PHE A 22 -3.48 1.28 -11.53
CA PHE A 22 -4.31 0.35 -12.32
C PHE A 22 -3.68 -1.03 -12.46
N SER A 23 -2.39 -1.08 -12.81
CA SER A 23 -1.56 -2.29 -12.78
C SER A 23 -0.19 -1.94 -12.19
N THR A 24 0.16 -2.61 -11.10
CA THR A 24 1.45 -2.40 -10.42
C THR A 24 2.62 -2.79 -11.31
N GLU A 25 2.49 -3.89 -12.05
CA GLU A 25 3.48 -4.33 -13.03
C GLU A 25 3.71 -3.26 -14.10
N LYS A 26 2.63 -2.76 -14.72
CA LYS A 26 2.75 -1.71 -15.74
C LYS A 26 3.29 -0.41 -15.19
N ALA A 27 2.90 -0.02 -13.99
CA ALA A 27 3.45 1.16 -13.34
C ALA A 27 4.95 0.98 -13.05
N PHE A 28 5.38 -0.21 -12.65
CA PHE A 28 6.79 -0.55 -12.45
C PHE A 28 7.58 -0.53 -13.76
N GLU A 29 7.05 -1.14 -14.83
CA GLU A 29 7.62 -1.10 -16.19
C GLU A 29 7.79 0.34 -16.71
N CYS A 30 6.94 1.28 -16.32
CA CYS A 30 7.08 2.68 -16.70
C CYS A 30 8.17 3.43 -15.93
N VAL A 31 8.48 3.07 -14.68
CA VAL A 31 9.45 3.80 -13.85
C VAL A 31 10.84 3.17 -13.89
N ALA A 32 10.93 1.84 -13.98
CA ALA A 32 12.19 1.10 -13.98
C ALA A 32 13.21 1.58 -15.02
N PRO A 33 12.85 1.90 -16.28
CA PRO A 33 13.79 2.41 -17.29
C PRO A 33 14.40 3.78 -16.96
N LEU A 34 13.77 4.55 -16.08
CA LEU A 34 14.29 5.84 -15.63
C LEU A 34 15.50 5.66 -14.68
N CYS A 35 15.74 4.45 -14.16
CA CYS A 35 16.91 4.14 -13.37
C CYS A 35 18.13 3.97 -14.28
N ARG A 36 19.23 4.65 -13.97
CA ARG A 36 20.47 4.50 -14.72
C ARG A 36 21.08 3.12 -14.53
N SER A 37 21.98 2.75 -15.44
CA SER A 37 22.80 1.55 -15.28
C SER A 37 23.63 1.65 -14.00
N GLY A 38 23.61 0.59 -13.19
CA GLY A 38 24.24 0.55 -11.87
C GLY A 38 23.47 1.28 -10.75
N GLY A 39 22.33 1.92 -11.07
CA GLY A 39 21.44 2.51 -10.09
C GLY A 39 20.65 1.46 -9.28
N THR A 40 19.85 1.93 -8.32
CA THR A 40 19.09 1.08 -7.40
C THR A 40 17.59 1.38 -7.47
N VAL A 41 16.78 0.32 -7.52
CA VAL A 41 15.33 0.44 -7.43
C VAL A 41 14.84 -0.28 -6.18
N TYR A 42 14.15 0.46 -5.31
CA TYR A 42 13.47 -0.06 -4.14
C TYR A 42 11.97 -0.06 -4.38
N LEU A 43 11.38 -1.26 -4.39
CA LEU A 43 9.93 -1.45 -4.47
C LEU A 43 9.44 -2.27 -3.28
N TRP A 44 8.59 -1.67 -2.47
CA TRP A 44 7.86 -2.37 -1.42
C TRP A 44 6.36 -2.28 -1.67
N VAL A 45 5.72 -3.43 -1.79
CA VAL A 45 4.27 -3.60 -2.03
C VAL A 45 3.70 -4.59 -1.04
N TYR A 46 2.39 -4.55 -0.84
CA TYR A 46 1.73 -5.43 0.12
C TYR A 46 1.69 -6.86 -0.41
N GLY A 47 2.26 -7.79 0.35
CA GLY A 47 2.30 -9.20 -0.04
C GLY A 47 1.05 -9.98 0.33
N MET A 48 0.65 -10.94 -0.49
CA MET A 48 -0.28 -12.00 -0.09
C MET A 48 0.35 -12.82 1.04
N GLY A 49 -0.37 -13.08 2.13
CA GLY A 49 0.11 -13.90 3.25
C GLY A 49 1.29 -13.36 4.09
N SER A 50 1.89 -12.22 3.73
CA SER A 50 3.22 -11.79 4.24
C SER A 50 3.33 -11.41 5.72
N ILE A 51 2.23 -11.33 6.48
CA ILE A 51 2.29 -11.11 7.93
C ILE A 51 1.09 -11.81 8.56
N ALA A 52 1.33 -12.94 9.24
CA ALA A 52 0.38 -13.76 10.00
C ALA A 52 -1.09 -13.51 9.62
N GLU A 53 -1.62 -14.25 8.63
CA GLU A 53 -3.03 -14.20 8.29
C GLU A 53 -3.88 -14.55 9.52
N THR A 54 -4.36 -13.52 10.19
CA THR A 54 -5.35 -13.65 11.24
C THR A 54 -6.74 -13.60 10.62
N ALA A 55 -7.72 -14.29 11.21
CA ALA A 55 -9.12 -14.21 10.80
C ALA A 55 -9.60 -12.75 10.69
N PHE A 56 -9.14 -11.89 11.60
CA PHE A 56 -9.38 -10.45 11.57
C PHE A 56 -8.96 -9.78 10.25
N ARG A 57 -7.78 -10.13 9.70
CA ARG A 57 -7.32 -9.55 8.42
C ARG A 57 -8.19 -9.97 7.24
N ARG A 58 -8.62 -11.23 7.21
CA ARG A 58 -9.54 -11.73 6.16
C ARG A 58 -10.87 -10.97 6.20
N VAL A 59 -11.41 -10.74 7.41
CA VAL A 59 -12.60 -9.90 7.61
C VAL A 59 -12.35 -8.48 7.09
N MET A 60 -11.23 -7.85 7.47
CA MET A 60 -10.92 -6.49 7.01
C MET A 60 -10.76 -6.41 5.49
N TYR A 61 -10.24 -7.45 4.82
CA TYR A 61 -10.18 -7.51 3.36
C TYR A 61 -11.57 -7.66 2.72
N ALA A 62 -12.47 -8.42 3.35
CA ALA A 62 -13.85 -8.50 2.89
C ALA A 62 -14.57 -7.15 3.04
N VAL A 63 -14.42 -6.49 4.19
CA VAL A 63 -14.93 -5.12 4.42
C VAL A 63 -14.38 -4.16 3.37
N GLU A 64 -13.07 -4.18 3.12
CA GLU A 64 -12.41 -3.39 2.09
C GLU A 64 -13.04 -3.61 0.71
N ARG A 65 -13.25 -4.86 0.30
CA ARG A 65 -13.84 -5.20 -1.00
C ARG A 65 -15.27 -4.70 -1.16
N VAL A 66 -16.07 -4.73 -0.09
CA VAL A 66 -17.46 -4.27 -0.09
C VAL A 66 -17.54 -2.74 -0.16
N PHE A 67 -16.74 -2.03 0.64
CA PHE A 67 -16.89 -0.57 0.77
C PHE A 67 -16.05 0.25 -0.23
N ARG A 68 -14.97 -0.31 -0.79
CA ARG A 68 -14.05 0.41 -1.70
C ARG A 68 -14.75 1.05 -2.92
N PRO A 69 -15.69 0.40 -3.64
CA PRO A 69 -16.30 1.02 -4.83
C PRO A 69 -16.96 2.36 -4.52
N THR A 70 -17.70 2.44 -3.41
CA THR A 70 -18.38 3.67 -2.99
C THR A 70 -17.41 4.68 -2.38
N LEU A 71 -16.49 4.22 -1.52
CA LEU A 71 -15.55 5.11 -0.82
C LEU A 71 -14.48 5.71 -1.73
N SER A 72 -14.10 5.01 -2.80
CA SER A 72 -13.16 5.53 -3.79
C SER A 72 -13.83 6.48 -4.80
N ALA A 73 -15.10 6.25 -5.14
CA ALA A 73 -15.85 7.13 -6.04
C ALA A 73 -16.22 8.47 -5.38
N ALA A 74 -16.53 8.44 -4.08
CA ALA A 74 -16.83 9.63 -3.29
C ALA A 74 -16.06 9.59 -1.96
N PRO A 75 -14.82 10.08 -1.90
CA PRO A 75 -14.06 10.11 -0.64
C PRO A 75 -14.42 11.30 0.26
N ASN A 76 -15.10 12.33 -0.28
CA ASN A 76 -15.33 13.61 0.41
C ASN A 76 -16.75 13.84 0.93
N TRP A 77 -17.72 12.97 0.61
CA TRP A 77 -19.08 13.09 1.15
C TRP A 77 -19.10 12.73 2.65
N LEU A 78 -20.16 13.17 3.33
CA LEU A 78 -20.27 13.07 4.79
C LEU A 78 -20.16 11.62 5.28
N GLY A 79 -20.84 10.66 4.64
CA GLY A 79 -20.79 9.26 5.07
C GLY A 79 -19.40 8.61 4.90
N ALA A 80 -18.62 8.97 3.88
CA ALA A 80 -17.23 8.53 3.79
C ALA A 80 -16.39 9.10 4.94
N LYS A 81 -16.55 10.38 5.28
CA LYS A 81 -15.84 10.99 6.42
C LYS A 81 -16.22 10.33 7.75
N LEU A 82 -17.52 10.06 7.97
CA LEU A 82 -18.01 9.35 9.16
C LEU A 82 -17.46 7.93 9.24
N PHE A 83 -17.49 7.19 8.13
CA PHE A 83 -16.92 5.84 8.05
C PHE A 83 -15.42 5.83 8.37
N LEU A 84 -14.65 6.71 7.73
CA LEU A 84 -13.19 6.81 7.94
C LEU A 84 -12.86 7.25 9.37
N GLY A 85 -13.66 8.15 9.95
CA GLY A 85 -13.59 8.54 11.36
C GLY A 85 -13.81 7.35 12.29
N ALA A 86 -14.88 6.58 12.07
CA ALA A 86 -15.19 5.38 12.85
C ALA A 86 -14.09 4.31 12.73
N MET A 87 -13.56 4.07 11.54
CA MET A 87 -12.41 3.18 11.33
C MET A 87 -11.16 3.68 12.05
N GLY A 88 -10.89 4.99 12.01
CA GLY A 88 -9.79 5.61 12.73
C GLY A 88 -9.88 5.39 14.24
N VAL A 89 -11.07 5.58 14.83
CA VAL A 89 -11.33 5.27 16.25
C VAL A 89 -11.10 3.78 16.53
N GLY A 90 -11.64 2.89 15.69
CA GLY A 90 -11.43 1.45 15.81
C GLY A 90 -9.95 1.05 15.82
N TYR A 91 -9.13 1.66 14.95
CA TYR A 91 -7.70 1.43 14.91
C TYR A 91 -6.98 1.91 16.17
N VAL A 92 -7.37 3.07 16.72
CA VAL A 92 -6.81 3.58 17.98
C VAL A 92 -7.17 2.65 19.15
N MET A 93 -8.43 2.20 19.24
CA MET A 93 -8.86 1.25 20.27
C MET A 93 -8.09 -0.08 20.18
N PHE A 94 -7.96 -0.63 18.96
CA PHE A 94 -7.20 -1.85 18.74
C PHE A 94 -5.71 -1.68 19.07
N ASN A 95 -5.11 -0.54 18.71
CA ASN A 95 -3.74 -0.21 19.10
C ASN A 95 -3.60 -0.13 20.63
N GLY A 96 -4.55 0.50 21.32
CA GLY A 96 -4.60 0.57 22.78
C GLY A 96 -4.63 -0.82 23.43
N ALA A 97 -5.54 -1.69 22.98
CA ALA A 97 -5.63 -3.07 23.46
C ALA A 97 -4.32 -3.85 23.24
N ARG A 98 -3.69 -3.70 22.07
CA ARG A 98 -2.40 -4.34 21.79
C ARG A 98 -1.26 -3.79 22.66
N ARG A 99 -1.30 -2.49 22.98
CA ARG A 99 -0.31 -1.85 23.88
C ARG A 99 -0.43 -2.32 25.32
N MET A 100 -1.62 -2.74 25.76
CA MET A 100 -1.79 -3.38 27.08
C MET A 100 -1.02 -4.71 27.16
N VAL A 101 -0.88 -5.43 26.04
CA VAL A 101 -0.11 -6.69 25.97
C VAL A 101 1.37 -6.43 25.69
N ASN A 102 1.68 -5.48 24.81
CA ASN A 102 3.05 -5.11 24.47
C ASN A 102 3.23 -3.58 24.47
N PRO A 103 3.74 -3.00 25.57
CA PRO A 103 3.94 -1.57 25.72
C PRO A 103 4.91 -0.94 24.71
N ALA A 104 5.80 -1.73 24.09
CA ALA A 104 6.74 -1.25 23.07
C ALA A 104 6.06 -0.90 21.73
N ILE A 105 4.79 -1.28 21.54
CA ILE A 105 4.02 -0.89 20.36
C ILE A 105 3.81 0.63 20.36
N GLN A 106 4.19 1.27 19.26
CA GLN A 106 4.01 2.71 19.07
C GLN A 106 2.52 3.10 19.17
N GLN A 107 2.26 4.17 19.93
CA GLN A 107 0.92 4.73 20.05
C GLN A 107 0.42 5.26 18.71
N LEU A 108 -0.80 4.86 18.35
CA LEU A 108 -1.51 5.37 17.19
C LEU A 108 -2.42 6.53 17.61
N THR A 109 -2.24 7.70 17.00
CA THR A 109 -3.13 8.85 17.20
C THR A 109 -4.36 8.72 16.30
N LEU A 110 -5.46 9.41 16.64
CA LEU A 110 -6.66 9.42 15.80
C LEU A 110 -6.39 9.91 14.38
N ALA A 111 -5.59 10.98 14.22
CA ALA A 111 -5.21 11.49 12.91
C ALA A 111 -4.48 10.43 12.06
N ARG A 112 -3.56 9.67 12.66
CA ARG A 112 -2.86 8.56 11.98
C ARG A 112 -3.80 7.38 11.70
N GLY A 113 -4.74 7.10 12.59
CA GLY A 113 -5.77 6.08 12.39
C GLY A 113 -6.68 6.41 11.21
N ILE A 114 -7.18 7.65 11.12
CA ILE A 114 -7.98 8.13 10.00
C ILE A 114 -7.15 8.13 8.71
N HIS A 115 -5.88 8.53 8.77
CA HIS A 115 -4.99 8.46 7.61
C HIS A 115 -4.80 7.03 7.11
N ALA A 116 -4.57 6.06 8.02
CA ALA A 116 -4.49 4.64 7.68
C ALA A 116 -5.81 4.09 7.11
N ALA A 117 -6.96 4.57 7.61
CA ALA A 117 -8.26 4.21 7.07
C ALA A 117 -8.44 4.76 5.65
N ARG A 118 -8.05 6.02 5.41
CA ARG A 118 -8.06 6.62 4.07
C ARG A 118 -7.23 5.79 3.09
N ASP A 119 -5.97 5.56 3.43
CA ASP A 119 -5.04 4.79 2.60
C ASP A 119 -5.57 3.38 2.29
N ARG A 120 -6.24 2.73 3.26
CA ARG A 120 -6.89 1.44 3.01
C ARG A 120 -8.09 1.56 2.07
N PHE A 121 -9.04 2.46 2.32
CA PHE A 121 -10.38 2.37 1.72
C PHE A 121 -10.64 3.29 0.53
N THR A 122 -9.92 4.40 0.40
CA THR A 122 -10.19 5.40 -0.65
C THR A 122 -9.46 5.18 -1.98
N PRO A 123 -8.30 4.50 -2.07
CA PRO A 123 -7.70 4.20 -3.36
C PRO A 123 -8.62 3.33 -4.22
N LYS A 124 -8.66 3.62 -5.53
CA LYS A 124 -9.45 2.83 -6.49
C LYS A 124 -8.89 1.41 -6.66
N TYR A 125 -7.57 1.28 -6.64
CA TYR A 125 -6.84 0.02 -6.74
C TYR A 125 -6.02 -0.20 -5.46
N ALA A 126 -5.87 -1.45 -5.04
CA ALA A 126 -5.04 -1.84 -3.90
C ALA A 126 -4.62 -3.30 -4.08
N HIS A 127 -3.64 -3.49 -4.97
CA HIS A 127 -3.17 -4.80 -5.37
C HIS A 127 -2.26 -5.41 -4.31
N ARG A 128 -2.26 -6.73 -4.23
CA ARG A 128 -1.35 -7.51 -3.38
C ARG A 128 -0.62 -8.48 -4.27
N HIS A 129 0.68 -8.61 -4.05
CA HIS A 129 1.57 -9.33 -4.97
C HIS A 129 2.29 -10.44 -4.25
N GLU A 130 2.62 -11.51 -4.96
CA GLU A 130 3.56 -12.50 -4.44
C GLU A 130 4.99 -11.99 -4.60
N SER A 131 5.88 -12.41 -3.69
CA SER A 131 7.30 -12.04 -3.79
C SER A 131 7.95 -12.57 -5.08
N SER A 132 7.54 -13.76 -5.53
CA SER A 132 7.95 -14.40 -6.78
C SER A 132 7.60 -13.54 -8.00
N GLU A 133 6.37 -13.01 -8.04
CA GLU A 133 5.86 -12.14 -9.10
C GLU A 133 6.68 -10.85 -9.20
N VAL A 134 6.89 -10.17 -8.06
CA VAL A 134 7.69 -8.94 -8.02
C VAL A 134 9.14 -9.22 -8.44
N THR A 135 9.73 -10.31 -7.96
CA THR A 135 11.09 -10.72 -8.34
C THR A 135 11.21 -10.96 -9.85
N ALA A 136 10.21 -11.59 -10.46
CA ALA A 136 10.18 -11.83 -11.90
C ALA A 136 10.17 -10.53 -12.71
N TRP A 137 9.43 -9.51 -12.25
CA TRP A 137 9.43 -8.19 -12.92
C TRP A 137 10.80 -7.53 -12.90
N PHE A 138 11.49 -7.54 -11.75
CA PHE A 138 12.84 -6.98 -11.63
C PHE A 138 13.81 -7.66 -12.60
N ARG A 139 13.83 -9.00 -12.65
CA ARG A 139 14.68 -9.76 -13.57
C ARG A 139 14.37 -9.44 -15.04
N ARG A 140 13.08 -9.39 -15.40
CA ARG A 140 12.65 -9.06 -16.77
C ARG A 140 13.12 -7.67 -17.22
N LEU A 141 13.29 -6.74 -16.28
CA LEU A 141 13.74 -5.37 -16.53
C LEU A 141 15.25 -5.18 -16.33
N GLY A 142 16.02 -6.26 -16.19
CA GLY A 142 17.48 -6.24 -16.13
C GLY A 142 18.07 -5.97 -14.74
N PHE A 143 17.27 -6.08 -13.68
CA PHE A 143 17.75 -6.01 -12.30
C PHE A 143 18.01 -7.43 -11.78
N ASP A 144 19.20 -7.97 -12.05
CA ASP A 144 19.53 -9.36 -11.68
C ASP A 144 20.05 -9.53 -10.24
N ARG A 145 20.51 -8.44 -9.62
CA ARG A 145 21.00 -8.41 -8.23
C ARG A 145 19.87 -8.00 -7.27
N ILE A 146 18.97 -8.94 -6.97
CA ILE A 146 17.77 -8.76 -6.12
C ILE A 146 17.95 -9.47 -4.78
#